data_AF-A0A8J3HJK7-F1
#
_entry.id   AF-A0A8J3HJK7-F1
#
_cell.length_a   1.000
_cell.length_b   1.000
_cell.length_c   1.000
_cell.angle_alpha   90.00
_cell.angle_beta   90.00
_cell.angle_gamma   90.00
#
_symmetry.space_group_name_H-M   'P 1'
#
loop_
_entity.id
_entity.type
_entity.pdbx_description
1 polymer ?
#
loop_
_entity_poly.entity_id
_entity_poly.type
_entity_poly.pdbx_seq_one_letter_code
_entity_poly.pdbx_strand_id
1 'polypeptide(L)'
;MNEHDISDEYIDAAVQRMLTEDDEISEQGIEVVRHGATVVLRGQVECASRREAIEARVVAHFPDRKVCNDISVTAVREPAEPEVLS
;
A
#
# COMPACT_ATOMS: atom_id res chain seq x y z
N MET A 1 9.03 24.82 -14.67
CA MET A 1 8.36 23.53 -14.43
C MET A 1 9.32 22.49 -14.96
N ASN A 2 9.98 21.74 -14.07
CA ASN A 2 11.06 20.83 -14.45
C ASN A 2 10.43 19.53 -14.99
N GLU A 3 10.87 19.01 -16.14
CA GLU A 3 10.33 17.75 -16.72
C GLU A 3 10.35 16.55 -15.76
N HIS A 4 11.18 16.59 -14.72
CA HIS A 4 11.24 15.58 -13.67
C HIS A 4 9.98 15.54 -12.77
N ASP A 5 9.26 16.65 -12.62
CA ASP A 5 8.14 16.77 -11.68
C ASP A 5 6.87 16.10 -12.23
N ILE A 6 6.68 16.13 -13.55
CA ILE A 6 5.49 15.58 -14.22
C ILE A 6 5.52 14.05 -14.28
N SER A 7 6.70 13.44 -14.46
CA SER A 7 6.83 11.97 -14.39
C SER A 7 6.59 11.42 -12.99
N ASP A 8 6.87 12.24 -11.99
CA ASP A 8 6.83 11.88 -10.58
C ASP A 8 5.40 11.92 -10.02
N GLU A 9 4.64 12.97 -10.33
CA GLU A 9 3.21 13.06 -10.00
C GLU A 9 2.38 12.00 -10.74
N TYR A 10 2.79 11.62 -11.96
CA TYR A 10 2.18 10.54 -12.71
C TYR A 10 2.30 9.18 -12.01
N ILE A 11 3.42 8.91 -11.33
CA ILE A 11 3.63 7.66 -10.61
C ILE A 11 2.69 7.56 -9.41
N ASP A 12 2.55 8.63 -8.62
CA ASP A 12 1.64 8.63 -7.47
C ASP A 12 0.21 8.32 -7.91
N ALA A 13 -0.26 9.03 -8.93
CA ALA A 13 -1.59 8.82 -9.48
C ALA A 13 -1.77 7.40 -10.03
N ALA A 14 -0.74 6.84 -10.69
CA ALA A 14 -0.78 5.48 -11.22
C ALA A 14 -0.85 4.42 -10.10
N VAL A 15 -0.02 4.54 -9.06
CA VAL A 15 -0.06 3.60 -7.92
C VAL A 15 -1.37 3.75 -7.15
N GLN A 16 -1.84 4.97 -6.90
CA GLN A 16 -3.12 5.21 -6.22
C GLN A 16 -4.29 4.62 -7.01
N ARG A 17 -4.26 4.76 -8.34
CA ARG A 17 -5.24 4.16 -9.23
C ARG A 17 -5.19 2.64 -9.16
N MET A 18 -4.01 2.03 -9.16
CA MET A 18 -3.87 0.58 -8.99
C MET A 18 -4.46 0.10 -7.66
N LEU A 19 -4.17 0.78 -6.55
CA LEU A 19 -4.73 0.46 -5.24
C LEU A 19 -6.26 0.66 -5.14
N THR A 20 -6.86 1.34 -6.12
CA THR A 20 -8.31 1.56 -6.16
C THR A 20 -9.00 0.63 -7.16
N GLU A 21 -8.40 0.40 -8.32
CA GLU A 21 -9.01 -0.27 -9.48
C GLU A 21 -8.56 -1.73 -9.68
N ASP A 22 -7.42 -2.15 -9.14
CA ASP A 22 -6.92 -3.52 -9.30
C ASP A 22 -7.51 -4.40 -8.18
N ASP A 23 -8.48 -5.26 -8.52
CA ASP A 23 -9.18 -6.14 -7.57
C ASP A 23 -8.25 -7.00 -6.70
N GLU A 24 -7.03 -7.33 -7.17
CA GLU A 24 -6.09 -8.15 -6.40
C GLU A 24 -5.43 -7.39 -5.25
N ILE A 25 -5.33 -6.06 -5.37
CA ILE A 25 -4.63 -5.18 -4.41
C ILE A 25 -5.48 -3.99 -3.98
N SER A 26 -6.78 -4.00 -4.29
CA SER A 26 -7.71 -2.91 -4.00
C SER A 26 -7.81 -2.73 -2.48
N GLU A 27 -7.19 -1.68 -1.98
CA GLU A 27 -7.04 -1.43 -0.55
C GLU A 27 -7.18 0.06 -0.24
N GLN A 28 -8.25 0.40 0.46
CA GLN A 28 -8.56 1.79 0.82
C GLN A 28 -7.73 2.29 2.02
N GLY A 29 -7.06 1.39 2.74
CA GLY A 29 -6.22 1.69 3.90
C GLY A 29 -4.74 1.90 3.58
N ILE A 30 -4.36 1.84 2.30
CA ILE A 30 -2.98 2.02 1.85
C ILE A 30 -2.82 3.40 1.20
N GLU A 31 -1.84 4.14 1.70
CA GLU A 31 -1.36 5.41 1.19
C GLU A 31 -0.03 5.19 0.45
N VAL A 32 0.16 5.94 -0.63
CA VAL A 32 1.41 5.98 -1.38
C VAL A 32 2.11 7.29 -1.06
N VAL A 33 3.34 7.19 -0.56
CA VAL A 33 4.18 8.35 -0.25
C VAL A 33 5.47 8.26 -1.04
N ARG A 34 5.79 9.30 -1.81
CA ARG A 34 7.09 9.38 -2.46
C ARG A 34 8.16 9.99 -1.57
N HIS A 35 9.34 9.39 -1.65
CA HIS A 35 10.54 9.89 -1.02
C HIS A 35 11.69 9.88 -2.04
N GLY A 36 11.78 10.97 -2.81
CA GLY A 36 12.69 11.06 -3.97
C GLY A 36 12.35 9.99 -5.00
N ALA A 37 13.31 9.12 -5.32
CA ALA A 37 13.12 8.01 -6.26
C ALA A 37 12.51 6.73 -5.63
N THR A 38 12.12 6.79 -4.35
CA THR A 38 11.53 5.66 -3.63
C THR A 38 10.02 5.83 -3.49
N VAL A 39 9.27 4.79 -3.82
CA VAL A 39 7.83 4.69 -3.56
C VAL A 39 7.66 3.98 -2.23
N VAL A 40 7.05 4.64 -1.25
CA VAL A 40 6.75 4.07 0.06
C VAL A 40 5.27 3.72 0.12
N LEU A 41 4.96 2.46 0.35
CA LEU A 41 3.60 1.98 0.55
C LEU A 41 3.35 1.91 2.05
N ARG A 42 2.42 2.72 2.55
CA ARG A 42 2.16 2.87 3.98
C ARG A 42 0.70 2.57 4.27
N GLY A 43 0.43 1.85 5.34
CA GLY A 43 -0.95 1.61 5.75
C GLY A 43 -1.07 0.34 6.56
N GLN A 44 -2.30 -0.17 6.62
CA GLN A 44 -2.57 -1.40 7.34
C GLN A 44 -3.43 -2.35 6.52
N VAL A 45 -3.10 -3.64 6.59
CA VAL A 45 -3.86 -4.73 5.94
C VAL A 45 -4.26 -5.78 6.96
N GLU A 46 -5.23 -6.60 6.61
CA GLU A 46 -5.71 -7.69 7.48
C GLU A 46 -4.71 -8.87 7.60
N CYS A 47 -3.84 -9.08 6.60
CA CYS A 47 -2.93 -10.22 6.58
C CYS A 47 -1.63 -9.95 5.82
N ALA A 48 -0.58 -10.71 6.15
CA ALA A 48 0.74 -10.58 5.53
C ALA A 48 0.71 -10.89 4.02
N SER A 49 -0.13 -11.83 3.58
CA SER A 49 -0.29 -12.17 2.16
C SER A 49 -0.79 -10.99 1.35
N ARG A 50 -1.69 -10.17 1.92
CA ARG A 50 -2.18 -8.96 1.25
C ARG A 50 -1.07 -7.94 1.07
N ARG A 51 -0.28 -7.71 2.14
CA ARG A 51 0.91 -6.86 2.09
C ARG A 51 1.88 -7.30 0.99
N GLU A 52 2.14 -8.60 0.87
CA GLU A 52 3.05 -9.15 -0.14
C GLU A 52 2.49 -9.02 -1.57
N ALA A 53 1.18 -9.25 -1.75
CA ALA A 53 0.53 -9.07 -3.05
C ALA A 53 0.63 -7.62 -3.56
N ILE A 54 0.37 -6.65 -2.67
CA ILE A 54 0.47 -5.22 -2.96
C ILE A 54 1.89 -4.85 -3.38
N GLU A 55 2.90 -5.27 -2.59
CA GLU A 55 4.30 -5.01 -2.92
C GLU A 55 4.71 -5.62 -4.26
N ALA A 56 4.41 -6.91 -4.47
CA ALA A 56 4.76 -7.60 -5.70
C ALA A 56 4.14 -6.92 -6.93
N ARG A 57 2.89 -6.47 -6.81
CA ARG A 57 2.18 -5.80 -7.89
C ARG A 57 2.76 -4.43 -8.22
N VAL A 58 3.09 -3.63 -7.21
CA VAL A 58 3.70 -2.32 -7.40
C VAL A 58 5.13 -2.45 -7.95
N VAL A 59 5.94 -3.38 -7.44
CA VAL A 59 7.30 -3.65 -7.96
C VAL A 59 7.24 -4.12 -9.42
N ALA A 60 6.29 -4.99 -9.77
CA ALA A 60 6.13 -5.46 -11.14
C ALA A 60 5.74 -4.35 -12.12
N HIS A 61 4.98 -3.35 -11.67
CA HIS A 61 4.57 -2.21 -12.50
C HIS A 61 5.65 -1.13 -12.60
N PHE A 62 6.50 -0.99 -11.56
CA PHE A 62 7.57 0.01 -11.49
C PHE A 62 8.94 -0.64 -11.21
N PRO A 63 9.46 -1.49 -12.12
CA PRO A 63 10.71 -2.23 -11.89
C PRO A 63 11.95 -1.32 -11.78
N ASP A 64 11.88 -0.11 -12.33
CA ASP A 64 12.96 0.88 -12.29
C ASP A 64 12.95 1.77 -11.03
N ARG A 65 12.05 1.49 -10.08
CA ARG A 65 11.88 2.26 -8.85
C ARG A 65 12.11 1.40 -7.62
N LYS A 66 12.66 2.02 -6.59
CA LYS A 66 12.77 1.38 -5.28
C LYS A 66 11.42 1.44 -4.60
N VAL A 67 10.85 0.29 -4.27
CA VAL A 67 9.62 0.20 -3.49
C VAL A 67 9.99 -0.14 -2.05
N CYS A 68 9.44 0.61 -1.09
CA CYS A 68 9.59 0.36 0.33
C CYS A 68 8.22 0.04 0.92
N ASN A 69 8.09 -1.14 1.50
CA ASN A 69 6.86 -1.60 2.11
C ASN A 69 6.87 -1.28 3.62
N ASP A 70 6.09 -0.27 4.02
CA ASP A 70 5.83 0.12 5.41
C ASP A 70 4.39 -0.26 5.84
N ILE A 71 3.80 -1.25 5.16
CA ILE A 71 2.47 -1.74 5.47
C ILE A 71 2.54 -2.68 6.68
N SER A 72 1.76 -2.35 7.71
CA SER A 72 1.63 -3.17 8.91
C SER A 72 0.42 -4.10 8.82
N VAL A 73 0.53 -5.30 9.38
CA VAL A 73 -0.63 -6.21 9.47
C VAL A 73 -1.40 -5.88 10.74
N THR A 74 -2.66 -5.50 10.58
CA THR A 74 -3.58 -5.36 11.71
C THR A 74 -3.86 -6.75 12.24
N ALA A 75 -3.31 -7.07 13.42
CA ALA A 75 -3.74 -8.25 14.15
C ALA A 75 -5.25 -8.10 14.42
N VAL A 76 -6.07 -8.88 13.73
CA VAL A 76 -7.49 -9.04 14.06
C VAL A 76 -7.52 -9.59 15.47
N ARG A 77 -7.74 -8.69 16.44
CA ARG A 77 -8.08 -9.07 17.80
C ARG A 77 -9.51 -9.57 17.66
N GLU A 78 -9.71 -10.88 17.77
CA GLU A 78 -11.06 -11.39 18.03
C GLU A 78 -11.63 -10.56 19.19
N PRO A 79 -12.86 -10.03 19.10
CA PRO A 79 -13.45 -9.32 20.22
C PRO A 79 -13.45 -10.31 21.39
N ALA A 80 -12.62 -10.02 22.40
CA ALA A 80 -12.60 -10.82 23.61
C ALA A 80 -14.04 -10.93 24.10
N GLU A 81 -14.49 -12.17 24.32
CA GLU A 81 -15.85 -12.51 24.71
C GLU A 81 -16.33 -11.55 25.81
N PRO A 82 -17.59 -11.05 25.77
CA PRO A 82 -18.07 -10.17 26.81
C PRO A 82 -17.96 -10.89 28.17
N GLU A 83 -17.18 -10.32 29.09
CA GLU A 83 -17.13 -10.76 30.48
C GLU A 83 -18.56 -10.87 31.02
N VAL A 84 -18.99 -12.10 31.27
CA VAL A 84 -20.25 -12.37 31.97
C VAL A 84 -20.05 -11.93 33.41
N LEU A 85 -20.60 -10.78 33.80
CA LEU A 85 -20.72 -10.41 35.21
C LEU A 85 -21.66 -11.43 35.88
N SER A 86 -21.09 -12.22 36.78
CA SER A 86 -21.83 -13.17 37.65
C SER A 86 -22.48 -12.48 38.84
#